data_AF-A0A9P3PZD4-F1
#
_entry.id   AF-A0A9P3PZD4-F1
#
_cell.length_a   1.000
_cell.length_b   1.000
_cell.length_c   1.000
_cell.angle_alpha   90.00
_cell.angle_beta   90.00
_cell.angle_gamma   90.00
#
_symmetry.space_group_name_H-M   'P 1'
#
loop_
_entity.id
_entity.type
_entity.pdbx_description
1 polymer ?
#
loop_
_entity_poly.entity_id
_entity_poly.type
_entity_poly.pdbx_seq_one_letter_code
_entity_poly.pdbx_strand_id
1 'polypeptide(L)'
;MPDSESCARCRRRGIKVKINTVITIHNWEEDMVESIRELAPFRWKVFQVLLLDGENTGRETNSLRDARELVITDEQFNAFLERHRDIDCLVPESNAVMRDSYLNLDEEMRFLNCKDGGKKPGRSLLRVGVQEAMKDAGFDEERFFSRGGVFDWKRDPDEGPNFDW
;
A
#
# COMPACT_ATOMS: atom_id res chain seq x y z
N MET A 1 24.83 -0.41 2.36
CA MET A 1 24.13 0.44 3.35
C MET A 1 23.37 -0.47 4.33
N PRO A 2 22.93 0.00 5.52
CA PRO A 2 22.16 -0.82 6.46
C PRO A 2 20.90 -1.49 5.87
N ASP A 3 20.29 -0.84 4.89
CA ASP A 3 19.05 -1.32 4.24
C ASP A 3 19.32 -2.49 3.28
N SER A 4 20.44 -2.46 2.55
CA SER A 4 20.82 -3.59 1.68
C SER A 4 21.21 -4.83 2.49
N GLU A 5 21.78 -4.65 3.69
CA GLU A 5 22.05 -5.77 4.60
C GLU A 5 20.75 -6.39 5.15
N SER A 6 19.77 -5.55 5.49
CA SER A 6 18.45 -6.00 5.95
C SER A 6 17.71 -6.78 4.88
N CYS A 7 17.70 -6.28 3.63
CA CYS A 7 17.10 -6.99 2.50
C CYS A 7 17.82 -8.32 2.22
N ALA A 8 19.15 -8.34 2.28
CA ALA A 8 19.93 -9.57 2.14
C ALA A 8 19.59 -10.60 3.24
N ARG A 9 19.37 -10.16 4.49
CA ARG A 9 18.96 -11.04 5.59
C ARG A 9 17.58 -11.65 5.36
N CYS A 10 16.63 -10.88 4.84
CA CYS A 10 15.32 -11.40 4.46
C CYS A 10 15.42 -12.47 3.37
N ARG A 11 16.19 -12.20 2.31
CA ARG A 11 16.41 -13.16 1.21
C ARG A 11 17.02 -14.47 1.69
N ARG A 12 18.06 -14.42 2.54
CA ARG A 12 18.69 -15.62 3.14
C ARG A 12 17.72 -16.49 3.96
N ARG A 13 16.58 -15.94 4.37
CA ARG A 13 15.55 -16.64 5.16
C ARG A 13 14.31 -17.01 4.35
N GLY A 14 14.32 -16.83 3.03
CA GLY A 14 13.15 -17.05 2.17
C GLY A 14 12.02 -16.03 2.40
N ILE A 15 12.34 -14.83 2.90
CA ILE A 15 11.37 -13.76 3.14
C ILE A 15 11.33 -12.84 1.91
N LYS A 16 10.18 -12.78 1.22
CA LYS A 16 9.93 -11.84 0.12
C LYS A 16 9.94 -10.39 0.64
N VAL A 17 10.85 -9.56 0.13
CA VAL A 17 10.96 -8.14 0.50
C VAL A 17 10.03 -7.30 -0.36
N LYS A 18 9.25 -6.41 0.27
CA LYS A 18 8.39 -5.45 -0.42
C LYS A 18 8.73 -4.03 0.04
N ILE A 19 8.79 -3.10 -0.91
CA ILE A 19 8.94 -1.67 -0.64
C ILE A 19 7.63 -0.96 -0.97
N ASN A 20 7.22 -0.05 -0.10
CA ASN A 20 6.08 0.84 -0.31
C ASN A 20 6.62 2.27 -0.31
N THR A 21 6.37 3.05 -1.36
CA THR A 21 6.77 4.45 -1.43
C THR A 21 5.53 5.31 -1.68
N VAL A 22 5.33 6.34 -0.85
CA VAL A 22 4.33 7.37 -1.11
C VAL A 22 5.01 8.53 -1.83
N ILE A 23 4.52 8.85 -3.01
CA ILE A 23 5.01 9.95 -3.83
C ILE A 23 4.24 11.22 -3.46
N THR A 24 5.00 12.25 -3.14
CA THR A 24 4.58 13.55 -2.62
C THR A 24 5.33 14.67 -3.35
N ILE A 25 5.00 15.91 -3.04
CA ILE A 25 5.67 17.08 -3.60
C ILE A 25 7.18 17.10 -3.38
N HIS A 26 7.68 16.38 -2.35
CA HIS A 26 9.09 16.38 -1.99
C HIS A 26 9.94 15.33 -2.72
N ASN A 27 9.34 14.32 -3.36
CA ASN A 27 10.08 13.20 -3.94
C ASN A 27 9.60 12.78 -5.34
N TRP A 28 8.63 13.45 -5.96
CA TRP A 28 8.16 13.10 -7.31
C TRP A 28 9.20 13.31 -8.41
N GLU A 29 10.24 14.10 -8.16
CA GLU A 29 11.38 14.31 -9.07
C GLU A 29 12.57 13.37 -8.80
N GLU A 30 12.52 12.62 -7.70
CA GLU A 30 13.62 11.74 -7.29
C GLU A 30 13.78 10.57 -8.26
N ASP A 31 15.04 10.25 -8.60
CA ASP A 31 15.38 9.01 -9.30
C ASP A 31 15.81 7.96 -8.26
N MET A 32 15.02 6.90 -8.15
CA MET A 32 15.21 5.79 -7.22
C MET A 32 15.69 4.51 -7.90
N VAL A 33 16.03 4.55 -9.21
CA VAL A 33 16.36 3.36 -10.01
C VAL A 33 17.51 2.57 -9.41
N GLU A 34 18.62 3.22 -9.06
CA GLU A 34 19.81 2.56 -8.51
C GLU A 34 19.49 1.92 -7.15
N SER A 35 18.83 2.66 -6.26
CA SER A 35 18.44 2.19 -4.93
C SER A 35 17.51 0.97 -5.00
N ILE A 36 16.49 1.01 -5.86
CA ILE A 36 15.56 -0.11 -6.00
C ILE A 36 16.24 -1.33 -6.61
N ARG A 37 17.17 -1.15 -7.56
CA ARG A 37 17.98 -2.24 -8.13
C ARG A 37 18.92 -2.86 -7.08
N GLU A 38 19.55 -2.06 -6.23
CA GLU A 38 20.41 -2.57 -5.14
C GLU A 38 19.58 -3.39 -4.13
N LEU A 39 18.43 -2.85 -3.71
CA LEU A 39 17.56 -3.52 -2.75
C LEU A 39 16.90 -4.77 -3.34
N ALA A 40 16.66 -4.78 -4.66
CA ALA A 40 16.03 -5.85 -5.43
C ALA A 40 14.81 -6.45 -4.69
N PRO A 41 13.76 -5.63 -4.43
CA PRO A 41 12.55 -6.10 -3.78
C PRO A 41 11.78 -7.05 -4.72
N PHE A 42 11.04 -7.97 -4.13
CA PHE A 42 10.05 -8.79 -4.86
C PHE A 42 8.93 -7.91 -5.44
N ARG A 43 8.57 -6.83 -4.74
CA ARG A 43 7.55 -5.88 -5.21
C ARG A 43 7.82 -4.47 -4.68
N TRP A 44 7.66 -3.48 -5.54
CA TRP A 44 7.71 -2.08 -5.19
C TRP A 44 6.36 -1.43 -5.48
N LYS A 45 5.61 -1.10 -4.43
CA LYS A 45 4.33 -0.40 -4.53
C LYS A 45 4.57 1.10 -4.48
N VAL A 46 4.15 1.80 -5.52
CA VAL A 46 4.32 3.25 -5.66
C VAL A 46 2.94 3.89 -5.56
N PHE A 47 2.70 4.59 -4.47
CA PHE A 47 1.42 5.22 -4.16
C PHE A 47 1.48 6.70 -4.47
N GLN A 48 0.47 7.22 -5.15
CA GLN A 48 0.22 8.67 -5.12
C GLN A 48 -0.28 9.03 -3.73
N VAL A 49 0.17 10.16 -3.17
CA VAL A 49 -0.36 10.64 -1.90
C VAL A 49 -1.88 10.84 -1.98
N LEU A 50 -2.59 10.24 -1.01
CA LEU A 50 -4.04 10.27 -0.91
C LEU A 50 -4.47 11.09 0.30
N LEU A 51 -5.40 12.02 0.06
CA LEU A 51 -6.11 12.73 1.12
C LEU A 51 -7.33 11.93 1.57
N LEU A 52 -7.50 11.81 2.88
CA LEU A 52 -8.60 11.10 3.52
C LEU A 52 -9.07 11.85 4.76
N ASP A 53 -10.35 12.20 4.78
CA ASP A 53 -10.98 12.90 5.89
C ASP A 53 -11.04 12.01 7.13
N GLY A 54 -10.76 12.60 8.29
CA GLY A 54 -10.57 11.90 9.57
C GLY A 54 -9.15 11.34 9.77
N GLU A 55 -8.31 11.30 8.73
CA GLU A 55 -6.94 10.79 8.83
C GLU A 55 -5.89 11.89 8.65
N ASN A 56 -5.94 12.61 7.53
CA ASN A 56 -4.83 13.46 7.10
C ASN A 56 -5.22 14.78 6.39
N THR A 57 -6.43 15.31 6.60
CA THR A 57 -6.88 16.58 5.98
C THR A 57 -7.08 17.73 6.98
N GLY A 58 -6.36 17.67 8.10
CA GLY A 58 -6.35 18.72 9.14
C GLY A 58 -7.49 18.63 10.15
N ARG A 59 -7.45 19.52 11.15
CA ARG A 59 -8.40 19.50 12.29
C ARG A 59 -9.86 19.75 11.87
N GLU A 60 -10.07 20.46 10.75
CA GLU A 60 -11.39 20.78 10.20
C GLU A 60 -12.19 19.52 9.84
N THR A 61 -11.51 18.42 9.53
CA THR A 61 -12.10 17.12 9.18
C THR A 61 -11.90 16.08 10.28
N ASN A 62 -11.61 16.52 11.51
CA ASN A 62 -11.23 15.66 12.65
C ASN A 62 -9.95 14.84 12.44
N SER A 63 -9.06 15.27 11.54
CA SER A 63 -7.79 14.59 11.29
C SER A 63 -6.69 15.05 12.25
N LEU A 64 -5.83 14.11 12.70
CA LEU A 64 -4.65 14.41 13.52
C LEU A 64 -3.45 14.93 12.70
N ARG A 65 -3.50 14.79 11.37
CA ARG A 65 -2.44 15.18 10.43
C ARG A 65 -3.05 16.01 9.31
N ASP A 66 -2.17 16.72 8.60
CA ASP A 66 -2.53 17.49 7.42
C ASP A 66 -1.50 17.24 6.32
N ALA A 67 -1.93 16.55 5.27
CA ALA A 67 -1.12 16.18 4.11
C ALA A 67 -1.47 17.02 2.88
N ARG A 68 -2.33 18.05 3.02
CA ARG A 68 -2.79 18.88 1.88
C ARG A 68 -1.63 19.58 1.16
N GLU A 69 -0.56 19.91 1.87
CA GLU A 69 0.65 20.50 1.28
C GLU A 69 1.56 19.50 0.59
N LEU A 70 1.32 18.19 0.75
CA LEU A 70 2.15 17.12 0.18
C LEU A 70 1.66 16.64 -1.20
N VAL A 71 0.48 17.11 -1.64
CA VAL A 71 -0.20 16.63 -2.84
C VAL A 71 0.58 16.92 -4.12
N ILE A 72 0.41 16.04 -5.09
CA ILE A 72 0.97 16.16 -6.45
C ILE A 72 -0.14 15.94 -7.47
N THR A 73 0.05 16.48 -8.67
CA THR A 73 -0.86 16.24 -9.79
C THR A 73 -0.70 14.84 -10.36
N ASP A 74 -1.68 14.39 -11.14
CA ASP A 74 -1.60 13.11 -11.85
C ASP A 74 -0.47 13.13 -12.89
N GLU A 75 -0.18 14.28 -13.50
CA GLU A 75 0.95 14.46 -14.41
C GLU A 75 2.29 14.28 -13.71
N GLN A 76 2.45 14.85 -12.51
CA GLN A 76 3.66 14.67 -11.70
C GLN A 76 3.85 13.21 -11.29
N PHE A 77 2.77 12.53 -10.89
CA PHE A 77 2.81 11.12 -10.57
C PHE A 77 3.17 10.27 -11.79
N ASN A 78 2.55 10.52 -12.95
CA ASN A 78 2.88 9.82 -14.20
C ASN A 78 4.32 10.09 -14.65
N ALA A 79 4.84 11.30 -14.44
CA ALA A 79 6.25 11.60 -14.69
C ALA A 79 7.17 10.79 -13.77
N PHE A 80 6.81 10.57 -12.50
CA PHE A 80 7.52 9.65 -11.60
C PHE A 80 7.53 8.23 -12.17
N LEU A 81 6.38 7.72 -12.63
CA LEU A 81 6.26 6.38 -13.19
C LEU A 81 7.09 6.18 -14.45
N GLU A 82 7.06 7.14 -15.39
CA GLU A 82 7.79 7.02 -16.67
C GLU A 82 9.32 6.93 -16.45
N ARG A 83 9.87 7.71 -15.52
CA ARG A 83 11.30 7.64 -15.17
C ARG A 83 11.71 6.28 -14.59
N HIS A 84 10.78 5.56 -13.96
CA HIS A 84 11.01 4.26 -13.34
C HIS A 84 10.41 3.09 -14.12
N ARG A 85 10.00 3.32 -15.38
CA ARG A 85 9.31 2.32 -16.22
C ARG A 85 10.11 1.02 -16.43
N ASP A 86 11.44 1.11 -16.35
CA ASP A 86 12.35 -0.02 -16.54
C ASP A 86 12.55 -0.87 -15.25
N ILE A 87 11.71 -0.65 -14.23
CA ILE A 87 11.72 -1.41 -12.97
C ILE A 87 10.55 -2.39 -12.96
N ASP A 88 10.85 -3.66 -13.28
CA ASP A 88 9.82 -4.72 -13.45
C ASP A 88 8.94 -4.94 -12.21
N CYS A 89 9.49 -4.72 -11.01
CA CYS A 89 8.78 -4.95 -9.75
C CYS A 89 7.86 -3.78 -9.33
N LEU A 90 7.85 -2.68 -10.11
CA LEU A 90 7.04 -1.49 -9.85
C LEU A 90 5.57 -1.82 -10.07
N VAL A 91 4.73 -1.47 -9.10
CA VAL A 91 3.27 -1.56 -9.20
C VAL A 91 2.67 -0.23 -8.79
N PRO A 92 2.10 0.54 -9.74
CA PRO A 92 1.55 1.86 -9.46
C PRO A 92 0.19 1.76 -8.77
N GLU A 93 -0.07 2.66 -7.84
CA GLU A 93 -1.35 2.86 -7.17
C GLU A 93 -1.70 4.35 -7.12
N SER A 94 -2.33 4.84 -8.19
CA SER A 94 -2.86 6.21 -8.23
C SER A 94 -4.09 6.36 -7.34
N ASN A 95 -4.47 7.59 -7.04
CA ASN A 95 -5.66 7.90 -6.23
C ASN A 95 -6.95 7.35 -6.85
N ALA A 96 -7.04 7.29 -8.19
CA ALA A 96 -8.17 6.70 -8.91
C ALA A 96 -8.32 5.19 -8.69
N VAL A 97 -7.20 4.48 -8.47
CA VAL A 97 -7.16 3.02 -8.29
C VAL A 97 -7.20 2.62 -6.80
N MET A 98 -6.68 3.49 -5.91
CA MET A 98 -6.54 3.18 -4.49
C MET A 98 -7.87 3.24 -3.72
N ARG A 99 -8.81 4.13 -4.09
CA ARG A 99 -10.10 4.23 -3.39
C ARG A 99 -10.90 2.93 -3.57
N ASP A 100 -11.35 2.38 -2.43
CA ASP A 100 -12.29 1.25 -2.28
C ASP A 100 -11.76 -0.15 -2.62
N SER A 101 -10.48 -0.26 -2.94
CA SER A 101 -9.89 -1.52 -3.38
C SER A 101 -9.26 -2.35 -2.25
N TYR A 102 -9.35 -1.90 -1.00
CA TYR A 102 -8.82 -2.58 0.18
C TYR A 102 -9.92 -2.93 1.18
N LEU A 103 -9.90 -4.17 1.69
CA LEU A 103 -10.60 -4.52 2.92
C LEU A 103 -9.75 -4.10 4.11
N ASN A 104 -10.06 -2.96 4.69
CA ASN A 104 -9.40 -2.47 5.89
C ASN A 104 -10.18 -2.94 7.12
N LEU A 105 -9.48 -3.55 8.05
CA LEU A 105 -10.03 -3.96 9.34
C LEU A 105 -9.33 -3.15 10.44
N ASP A 106 -10.10 -2.48 11.28
CA ASP A 106 -9.57 -1.71 12.40
C ASP A 106 -9.26 -2.58 13.63
N GLU A 107 -8.73 -1.95 14.67
CA GLU A 107 -8.35 -2.58 15.93
C GLU A 107 -9.53 -3.17 16.72
N GLU A 108 -10.77 -2.73 16.45
CA GLU A 108 -12.00 -3.28 17.03
C GLU A 108 -12.65 -4.36 16.13
N MET A 109 -11.91 -4.82 15.12
CA MET A 109 -12.33 -5.83 14.15
C MET A 109 -13.57 -5.40 13.35
N ARG A 110 -13.65 -4.12 12.97
CA ARG A 110 -14.68 -3.55 12.09
C ARG A 110 -14.09 -3.27 10.72
N PHE A 111 -14.84 -3.57 9.67
CA PHE A 111 -14.45 -3.13 8.33
C PHE A 111 -14.60 -1.62 8.22
N LEU A 112 -13.60 -0.96 7.63
CA LEU A 112 -13.59 0.47 7.36
C LEU A 112 -14.02 0.72 5.91
N ASN A 113 -15.17 1.36 5.74
CA ASN A 113 -15.67 1.77 4.43
C ASN A 113 -15.03 3.11 4.02
N CYS A 114 -14.40 3.12 2.85
CA CYS A 114 -13.65 4.26 2.33
C CYS A 114 -14.33 5.01 1.16
N LYS A 115 -15.56 4.62 0.77
CA LYS A 115 -16.23 5.13 -0.45
C LYS A 115 -16.42 6.64 -0.49
N ASP A 116 -16.66 7.24 0.67
CA ASP A 116 -16.99 8.66 0.78
C ASP A 116 -15.77 9.52 1.12
N GLY A 117 -14.54 9.03 0.90
CA GLY A 117 -13.32 9.81 1.16
C GLY A 117 -12.92 9.91 2.65
N GLY A 118 -13.53 9.11 3.52
CA GLY A 118 -13.16 8.93 4.92
C GLY A 118 -13.30 7.47 5.34
N LYS A 119 -12.72 7.07 6.47
CA LYS A 119 -12.85 5.70 7.02
C LYS A 119 -14.05 5.62 7.97
N LYS A 120 -15.17 5.05 7.50
CA LYS A 120 -16.36 4.85 8.35
C LYS A 120 -16.38 3.41 8.89
N PRO A 121 -16.29 3.20 10.22
CA PRO A 121 -16.33 1.86 10.79
C PRO A 121 -17.73 1.24 10.70
N GLY A 122 -17.79 0.00 10.22
CA GLY A 122 -19.00 -0.83 10.22
C GLY A 122 -19.24 -1.56 11.55
N ARG A 123 -20.08 -2.60 11.52
CA ARG A 123 -20.27 -3.49 12.68
C ARG A 123 -19.04 -4.39 12.86
N SER A 124 -18.68 -4.66 14.12
CA SER A 124 -17.55 -5.55 14.44
C SER A 124 -17.89 -6.98 14.05
N LEU A 125 -17.00 -7.64 13.31
CA LEU A 125 -17.18 -9.04 12.92
C LEU A 125 -17.22 -9.98 14.15
N LEU A 126 -16.67 -9.55 15.29
CA LEU A 126 -16.75 -10.30 16.54
C LEU A 126 -18.18 -10.36 17.10
N ARG A 127 -19.05 -9.42 16.68
CA ARG A 127 -20.45 -9.34 17.12
C ARG A 127 -21.43 -9.93 16.12
N VAL A 128 -21.20 -9.70 14.84
CA VAL A 128 -22.16 -10.07 13.78
C VAL A 128 -21.67 -11.17 12.84
N GLY A 129 -20.41 -11.60 12.97
CA GLY A 129 -19.76 -12.53 12.05
C GLY A 129 -19.23 -11.83 10.79
N VAL A 130 -18.33 -12.52 10.08
CA VAL A 130 -17.62 -11.96 8.91
C VAL A 130 -18.59 -11.60 7.78
N GLN A 131 -19.52 -12.49 7.44
CA GLN A 131 -20.45 -12.28 6.32
C GLN A 131 -21.34 -11.04 6.52
N GLU A 132 -21.83 -10.81 7.72
CA GLU A 132 -22.65 -9.63 8.01
C GLU A 132 -21.81 -8.36 8.11
N ALA A 133 -20.62 -8.42 8.70
CA ALA A 133 -19.71 -7.27 8.76
C ALA A 133 -19.22 -6.84 7.37
N MET A 134 -19.01 -7.78 6.44
CA MET A 134 -18.59 -7.52 5.06
C MET A 134 -19.59 -6.64 4.28
N LYS A 135 -20.88 -6.69 4.63
CA LYS A 135 -21.90 -5.81 4.01
C LYS A 135 -21.65 -4.33 4.31
N ASP A 136 -20.95 -4.04 5.40
CA ASP A 136 -20.63 -2.68 5.82
C ASP A 136 -19.30 -2.19 5.23
N ALA A 137 -18.48 -3.08 4.65
CA ALA A 137 -17.10 -2.81 4.25
C ALA A 137 -16.97 -1.86 3.04
N GLY A 138 -18.01 -1.72 2.22
CA GLY A 138 -17.94 -0.93 0.99
C GLY A 138 -16.90 -1.45 -0.01
N PHE A 139 -16.59 -2.75 0.03
CA PHE A 139 -15.57 -3.35 -0.82
C PHE A 139 -15.99 -3.41 -2.29
N ASP A 140 -15.08 -2.98 -3.17
CA ASP A 140 -15.21 -3.13 -4.62
C ASP A 140 -14.28 -4.26 -5.09
N GLU A 141 -14.86 -5.44 -5.30
CA GLU A 141 -14.15 -6.65 -5.69
C GLU A 141 -13.50 -6.51 -7.07
N GLU A 142 -14.19 -5.89 -8.03
CA GLU A 142 -13.67 -5.69 -9.39
C GLU A 142 -12.40 -4.82 -9.38
N ARG A 143 -12.40 -3.74 -8.59
CA ARG A 143 -11.20 -2.91 -8.40
C ARG A 143 -10.06 -3.62 -7.70
N PHE A 144 -10.35 -4.53 -6.77
CA PHE A 144 -9.31 -5.33 -6.12
C PHE A 144 -8.59 -6.26 -7.10
N PHE A 145 -9.33 -6.90 -8.01
CA PHE A 145 -8.73 -7.77 -9.03
C PHE A 145 -7.98 -6.97 -10.10
N SER A 146 -8.56 -5.87 -10.61
CA SER A 146 -7.99 -5.11 -11.72
C SER A 146 -6.62 -4.49 -11.43
N ARG A 147 -6.31 -4.23 -10.15
CA ARG A 147 -4.99 -3.72 -9.69
C ARG A 147 -3.97 -4.81 -9.34
N GLY A 148 -4.25 -6.07 -9.66
CA GLY A 148 -3.38 -7.20 -9.35
C GLY A 148 -3.29 -7.48 -7.85
N GLY A 149 -4.44 -7.38 -7.15
CA GLY A 149 -4.58 -7.70 -5.72
C GLY A 149 -4.36 -9.19 -5.42
N VAL A 150 -4.59 -10.06 -6.40
CA VAL A 150 -4.19 -11.47 -6.36
C VAL A 150 -2.86 -11.64 -7.08
N PHE A 151 -1.87 -12.16 -6.37
CA PHE A 151 -0.54 -12.49 -6.88
C PHE A 151 0.04 -13.64 -6.06
N ASP A 152 1.13 -14.24 -6.53
CA ASP A 152 1.82 -15.25 -5.73
C ASP A 152 2.54 -14.64 -4.52
N TRP A 153 1.76 -14.54 -3.45
CA TRP A 153 2.15 -14.14 -2.11
C TRP A 153 2.60 -15.30 -1.22
N LYS A 154 2.54 -16.54 -1.70
CA LYS A 154 2.97 -17.69 -0.89
C LYS A 154 4.49 -17.69 -0.79
N ARG A 155 4.98 -18.20 0.33
CA ARG A 155 6.36 -18.67 0.46
C ARG A 155 6.39 -20.11 -0.03
N ASP A 156 7.46 -20.50 -0.72
CA ASP A 156 7.64 -21.91 -1.09
C ASP A 156 7.80 -22.74 0.19
N PRO A 157 6.88 -23.69 0.48
CA PRO A 157 6.92 -24.46 1.73
C PRO A 157 8.17 -25.34 1.86
N ASP A 158 8.82 -25.70 0.75
CA ASP A 158 10.03 -26.54 0.74
C ASP A 158 11.31 -25.74 1.04
N GLU A 159 11.27 -24.41 0.95
CA GLU A 159 12.28 -23.50 1.52
C GLU A 159 11.93 -23.19 2.99
N GLY A 160 11.87 -24.24 3.80
CA GLY A 160 11.79 -24.10 5.26
C GLY A 160 12.90 -23.16 5.76
N PRO A 161 12.67 -22.38 6.83
CA PRO A 161 13.75 -21.59 7.40
C PRO A 161 14.89 -22.52 7.82
N ASN A 162 16.04 -22.43 7.14
CA ASN A 162 17.27 -23.05 7.64
C ASN A 162 17.69 -22.27 8.88
N PHE A 163 17.20 -22.71 10.03
CA PHE A 163 17.62 -22.20 11.33
C PHE A 163 18.90 -22.94 11.73
N ASP A 164 20.04 -22.51 11.18
CA ASP A 164 21.33 -22.76 11.83
C ASP A 164 21.48 -21.74 12.97
N TRP A 165 21.00 -22.14 14.15
CA TRP A 165 21.46 -21.63 15.45
C TRP A 165 21.72 -22.81 16.36
#